data_AF-A0A804LNW0-F1
#
_entry.id   AF-A0A804LNW0-F1
#
_cell.length_a   1.000
_cell.length_b   1.000
_cell.length_c   1.000
_cell.angle_alpha   90.00
_cell.angle_beta   90.00
_cell.angle_gamma   90.00
#
_symmetry.space_group_name_H-M   'P 1'
#
loop_
_entity.id
_entity.type
_entity.pdbx_description
1 polymer ?
#
loop_
_entity_poly.entity_id
_entity_poly.type
_entity_poly.pdbx_seq_one_letter_code
_entity_poly.pdbx_strand_id
1 'polypeptide(L)'
;MEHLNTLHSLCEVLGVDFKQTVNEVHPSLGEADESKNLSNCTIESPASATSRLRELKVQRMQKLQDLASSMLELWNLMDTPLEEQQMFQNVTCNIAASEHEITEPNTLSIDFLSYVESEVLRLEQLKASKMKDLVIKKKTELEEHRRRAHLFGEEGYAAEFRDEAIEAVG
;
A
#
# COMPACT_ATOMS: atom_id res chain seq x y z
N MET A 1 -24.56 25.64 -5.35
CA MET A 1 -23.59 25.61 -4.24
C MET A 1 -23.23 24.18 -3.83
N GLU A 2 -24.17 23.23 -3.75
CA GLU A 2 -23.90 21.84 -3.32
C GLU A 2 -22.85 21.08 -4.15
N HIS A 3 -22.80 21.30 -5.46
CA HIS A 3 -21.79 20.67 -6.33
C HIS A 3 -20.37 21.09 -6.00
N LEU A 4 -20.16 22.36 -5.65
CA LEU A 4 -18.83 22.89 -5.33
C LEU A 4 -18.33 22.34 -3.98
N ASN A 5 -19.23 22.23 -2.99
CA ASN A 5 -18.90 21.63 -1.70
C ASN A 5 -18.55 20.14 -1.85
N THR A 6 -19.30 19.41 -2.69
CA THR A 6 -19.00 18.00 -2.97
C THR A 6 -17.63 17.85 -3.63
N LEU A 7 -17.34 18.71 -4.61
CA LEU A 7 -16.04 18.73 -5.29
C LEU A 7 -14.90 19.03 -4.30
N HIS A 8 -15.09 20.01 -3.41
CA HIS A 8 -14.12 20.36 -2.37
C HIS A 8 -13.82 19.18 -1.45
N SER A 9 -14.86 18.54 -0.89
CA SER A 9 -14.68 17.39 0.00
C SER A 9 -14.00 16.21 -0.71
N LEU A 10 -14.29 15.98 -2.00
CA LEU A 10 -13.60 14.96 -2.79
C LEU A 10 -12.11 15.31 -2.96
N CYS A 11 -11.79 16.55 -3.31
CA CYS A 11 -10.41 17.03 -3.44
C CYS A 11 -9.63 16.92 -2.12
N GLU A 12 -10.24 17.25 -0.98
CA GLU A 12 -9.61 17.14 0.35
C GLU A 12 -9.24 15.70 0.68
N VAL A 13 -10.16 14.75 0.52
CA VAL A 13 -9.90 13.33 0.82
C VAL A 13 -8.84 12.75 -0.12
N LEU A 14 -8.90 13.10 -1.41
CA LEU A 14 -7.98 12.63 -2.44
C LEU A 14 -6.62 13.34 -2.44
N GLY A 15 -6.48 14.43 -1.68
CA GLY A 15 -5.29 15.29 -1.73
C GLY A 15 -5.02 15.85 -3.13
N VAL A 16 -6.07 16.16 -3.90
CA VAL A 16 -5.96 16.73 -5.26
C VAL A 16 -6.16 18.24 -5.18
N ASP A 17 -5.42 19.00 -5.98
CA ASP A 17 -5.54 20.45 -5.99
C ASP A 17 -6.93 20.88 -6.47
N PHE A 18 -7.70 21.48 -5.55
CA PHE A 18 -9.05 21.94 -5.81
C PHE A 18 -9.09 23.07 -6.85
N LYS A 19 -8.12 24.00 -6.83
CA LYS A 19 -8.08 25.12 -7.77
C LYS A 19 -7.82 24.63 -9.19
N GLN A 20 -6.89 23.71 -9.37
CA GLN A 20 -6.63 23.05 -10.64
C GLN A 20 -7.88 22.33 -11.14
N THR A 21 -8.54 21.57 -10.27
CA THR A 21 -9.77 20.84 -10.61
C THR A 21 -10.91 21.79 -11.04
N VAL A 22 -11.07 22.93 -10.37
CA VAL A 22 -12.07 23.95 -10.75
C VAL A 22 -11.72 24.64 -12.08
N ASN A 23 -10.43 24.89 -12.33
CA ASN A 23 -9.95 25.48 -13.58
C ASN A 23 -10.21 24.58 -14.80
N GLU A 24 -10.12 23.26 -14.61
CA GLU A 24 -10.48 22.26 -15.63
C GLU A 24 -11.99 22.26 -15.92
N VAL A 25 -12.82 22.58 -14.92
CA VAL A 25 -14.29 22.59 -15.08
C VAL A 25 -14.79 23.86 -15.79
N HIS A 26 -14.27 25.04 -15.43
CA HIS A 26 -14.53 26.27 -16.18
C HIS A 26 -13.44 27.32 -15.90
N PRO A 27 -12.75 27.86 -16.93
CA PRO A 27 -11.71 28.87 -16.76
C PRO A 27 -12.17 30.18 -16.09
N SER A 28 -13.48 30.45 -16.04
CA SER A 28 -14.03 31.65 -15.40
C SER A 28 -14.34 31.50 -13.89
N LEU A 29 -14.11 30.32 -13.31
CA LEU A 29 -14.33 30.05 -11.87
C LEU A 29 -13.02 30.03 -11.06
N GLY A 30 -11.88 29.88 -11.74
CA GLY A 30 -10.59 30.26 -11.19
C GLY A 30 -10.34 31.72 -11.52
N GLU A 31 -10.16 32.54 -10.48
CA GLU A 31 -9.76 33.95 -10.63
C GLU A 31 -8.67 34.12 -11.70
N ALA A 32 -8.86 35.14 -12.53
CA ALA A 32 -8.00 35.49 -13.63
C ALA A 32 -6.60 35.88 -13.14
N ASP A 33 -5.67 34.93 -13.12
CA ASP A 33 -4.25 35.24 -13.07
C ASP A 33 -3.63 35.00 -14.45
N GLU A 34 -3.31 36.12 -15.10
CA GLU A 34 -2.62 36.22 -16.37
C GLU A 34 -1.18 35.69 -16.27
N SER A 35 -0.99 34.36 -16.28
CA SER A 35 0.30 33.83 -16.69
C SER A 35 0.18 32.47 -17.39
N LYS A 36 0.12 32.58 -18.72
CA LYS A 36 0.84 31.75 -19.70
C LYS A 36 1.08 30.30 -19.26
N ASN A 37 0.17 29.41 -19.64
CA ASN A 37 0.43 28.13 -20.34
C ASN A 37 -0.92 27.45 -20.61
N LEU A 38 -1.70 28.02 -21.54
CA LEU A 38 -2.96 27.43 -22.02
C LEU A 38 -2.64 26.32 -23.03
N SER A 39 -2.18 25.18 -22.53
CA SER A 39 -2.11 23.96 -23.32
C SER A 39 -2.79 22.87 -22.50
N ASN A 40 -3.98 22.49 -22.95
CA ASN A 40 -4.78 21.34 -22.53
C ASN A 40 -5.84 21.51 -21.41
N CYS A 41 -6.47 22.69 -21.28
CA CYS A 41 -7.72 22.82 -20.49
C CYS A 41 -8.87 22.09 -21.21
N THR A 42 -9.11 20.83 -20.86
CA THR A 42 -10.34 20.13 -21.27
C THR A 42 -11.48 20.75 -20.49
N ILE A 43 -12.42 21.44 -21.15
CA ILE A 43 -13.62 21.99 -20.50
C ILE A 43 -14.52 20.81 -20.11
N GLU A 44 -14.33 20.31 -18.90
CA GLU A 44 -15.10 19.20 -18.35
C GLU A 44 -16.35 19.76 -17.64
N SER A 45 -17.53 19.15 -17.83
CA SER A 45 -18.70 19.60 -17.05
C SER A 45 -18.51 19.32 -15.55
N PRO A 46 -19.06 20.15 -14.64
CA PRO A 46 -18.93 19.92 -13.19
C PRO A 46 -19.39 18.52 -12.74
N ALA A 47 -20.41 17.97 -13.40
CA ALA A 47 -20.93 16.63 -13.15
C ALA A 47 -19.94 15.53 -13.57
N SER A 48 -19.23 15.73 -14.69
CA SER A 48 -18.20 14.82 -15.17
C SER A 48 -16.99 14.82 -14.26
N ALA A 49 -16.50 16.01 -13.86
CA ALA A 49 -15.40 16.12 -12.89
C ALA A 49 -15.75 15.47 -11.53
N THR A 50 -16.96 15.69 -11.04
CA THR A 50 -17.44 15.01 -9.80
C THR A 50 -17.43 13.50 -9.95
N SER A 51 -17.90 12.97 -11.09
CA SER A 51 -17.95 11.53 -11.34
C SER A 51 -16.55 10.93 -11.44
N ARG A 52 -15.63 11.59 -12.14
CA ARG A 52 -14.21 11.23 -12.24
C ARG A 52 -13.53 11.16 -10.87
N LEU A 53 -13.76 12.15 -10.02
CA LEU A 53 -13.19 12.16 -8.66
C LEU A 53 -13.77 11.05 -7.78
N ARG A 54 -15.07 10.73 -7.91
CA ARG A 54 -15.67 9.59 -7.21
C ARG A 54 -15.07 8.26 -7.64
N GLU A 55 -14.90 8.06 -8.95
CA GLU A 55 -14.25 6.86 -9.48
C GLU A 55 -12.82 6.74 -8.95
N LEU A 56 -12.05 7.84 -8.97
CA LEU A 56 -10.70 7.87 -8.41
C LEU A 56 -10.71 7.57 -6.90
N LYS A 57 -11.70 8.09 -6.15
CA LYS A 57 -11.89 7.81 -4.72
C LYS A 57 -12.11 6.33 -4.48
N VAL A 58 -13.00 5.69 -5.24
CA VAL A 58 -13.26 4.24 -5.14
C VAL A 58 -12.01 3.43 -5.47
N GLN A 59 -11.29 3.77 -6.54
CA GLN A 59 -10.06 3.07 -6.92
C GLN A 59 -9.00 3.15 -5.81
N ARG A 60 -8.77 4.34 -5.26
CA ARG A 60 -7.78 4.54 -4.18
C ARG A 60 -8.21 3.92 -2.86
N MET A 61 -9.51 3.93 -2.55
CA MET A 61 -10.07 3.21 -1.40
C MET A 61 -9.82 1.72 -1.51
N GLN A 62 -10.10 1.10 -2.67
CA GLN A 62 -9.83 -0.32 -2.87
C GLN A 62 -8.34 -0.63 -2.67
N LYS A 63 -7.44 0.19 -3.24
CA LYS A 63 -6.00 0.05 -3.00
C LYS A 63 -5.64 0.13 -1.51
N LEU A 64 -6.19 1.08 -0.77
CA LEU A 64 -5.96 1.19 0.67
C LEU A 64 -6.46 -0.05 1.43
N GLN A 65 -7.62 -0.58 1.07
CA GLN A 65 -8.19 -1.79 1.68
C GLN A 65 -7.34 -3.04 1.41
N ASP A 66 -6.83 -3.18 0.19
CA ASP A 66 -5.93 -4.27 -0.18
C ASP A 66 -4.62 -4.18 0.61
N LEU A 67 -4.03 -2.99 0.70
CA LEU A 67 -2.82 -2.75 1.50
C LEU A 67 -3.06 -3.01 2.99
N ALA A 68 -4.18 -2.55 3.54
CA ALA A 68 -4.55 -2.76 4.94
C ALA A 68 -4.75 -4.24 5.27
N SER A 69 -5.35 -5.01 4.35
CA SER A 69 -5.54 -6.45 4.48
C SER A 69 -4.20 -7.18 4.47
N SER A 70 -3.33 -6.87 3.50
CA SER A 70 -1.97 -7.43 3.43
C SER A 70 -1.15 -7.11 4.68
N MET A 71 -1.24 -5.88 5.19
CA MET A 71 -0.59 -5.46 6.43
C MET A 71 -1.05 -6.30 7.63
N LEU A 72 -2.36 -6.52 7.76
CA LEU A 72 -2.95 -7.33 8.84
C LEU A 72 -2.49 -8.80 8.75
N GLU A 73 -2.47 -9.38 7.54
CA GLU A 73 -1.96 -10.74 7.31
C GLU A 73 -0.48 -10.87 7.68
N LEU A 74 0.35 -9.89 7.30
CA LEU A 74 1.76 -9.87 7.63
C LEU A 74 1.99 -9.76 9.14
N TRP A 75 1.24 -8.91 9.85
CA TRP A 75 1.32 -8.82 11.30
C TRP A 75 0.94 -10.12 12.00
N ASN A 76 -0.14 -10.77 11.56
CA ASN A 76 -0.57 -12.06 12.09
C ASN A 76 0.48 -13.16 11.84
N LEU A 77 1.12 -13.14 10.67
CA LEU A 77 2.15 -14.12 10.33
C LEU A 77 3.46 -13.90 11.11
N MET A 78 3.79 -12.65 11.41
CA MET A 78 5.07 -12.24 11.99
C MET A 78 5.02 -12.04 13.51
N ASP A 79 3.85 -12.28 14.12
CA ASP A 79 3.55 -11.98 15.52
C ASP A 79 3.95 -10.52 15.89
N THR A 80 3.59 -9.56 15.03
CA THR A 80 4.00 -8.15 15.19
C THR A 80 3.42 -7.56 16.48
N PRO A 81 4.22 -6.87 17.33
CA PRO A 81 3.76 -6.25 18.58
C PRO A 81 2.63 -5.24 18.39
N LEU A 82 1.71 -5.16 19.35
CA LEU A 82 0.53 -4.29 19.28
C LEU A 82 0.90 -2.81 19.18
N GLU A 83 2.01 -2.40 19.79
CA GLU A 83 2.53 -1.04 19.75
C GLU A 83 2.86 -0.60 18.32
N GLU A 84 3.43 -1.52 17.52
CA GLU A 84 3.71 -1.28 16.10
C GLU A 84 2.42 -1.27 15.28
N GLN A 85 1.47 -2.18 15.57
CA GLN A 85 0.18 -2.24 14.89
C GLN A 85 -0.65 -0.95 15.11
N GLN A 86 -0.59 -0.39 16.32
CA GLN A 86 -1.37 0.79 16.70
C GLN A 86 -1.02 2.01 15.85
N MET A 87 0.22 2.12 15.35
CA MET A 87 0.65 3.20 14.48
C MET A 87 -0.12 3.28 13.16
N PHE A 88 -0.72 2.16 12.73
CA PHE A 88 -1.46 2.02 11.48
C PHE A 88 -2.96 1.69 11.71
N GLN A 89 -3.49 1.96 12.90
CA GLN A 89 -4.90 1.73 13.20
C GLN A 89 -5.83 2.54 12.28
N ASN A 90 -5.41 3.75 11.89
CA ASN A 90 -6.12 4.61 10.93
C ASN A 90 -6.13 4.05 9.51
N VAL A 91 -5.31 3.05 9.21
CA VAL A 91 -5.33 2.32 7.94
C VAL A 91 -6.27 1.13 8.06
N THR A 92 -6.08 0.29 9.08
CA THR A 92 -6.83 -0.96 9.24
C THR A 92 -8.31 -0.77 9.56
N CYS A 93 -8.71 0.36 10.16
CA CYS A 93 -10.11 0.69 10.34
C CYS A 93 -10.89 0.88 9.02
N ASN A 94 -10.19 1.11 7.89
CA ASN A 94 -10.81 1.33 6.59
C ASN A 94 -11.10 0.05 5.79
N ILE A 95 -10.67 -1.13 6.26
CA ILE A 95 -10.81 -2.40 5.53
C ILE A 95 -12.25 -2.67 5.10
N ALA A 96 -13.22 -2.39 5.99
CA ALA A 96 -14.64 -2.57 5.72
C ALA A 96 -15.39 -1.25 5.47
N ALA A 97 -14.69 -0.12 5.41
CA ALA A 97 -15.30 1.18 5.18
C ALA A 97 -15.85 1.28 3.75
N SER A 98 -17.00 1.92 3.61
CA SER A 98 -17.57 2.29 2.33
C SER A 98 -17.07 3.65 1.85
N GLU A 99 -17.29 3.97 0.57
CA GLU A 99 -16.80 5.22 -0.05
C GLU A 99 -17.19 6.48 0.75
N HIS A 100 -18.39 6.50 1.33
CA HIS A 100 -18.90 7.69 2.04
C HIS A 100 -18.38 7.82 3.47
N GLU A 101 -17.85 6.75 4.06
CA GLU A 101 -17.30 6.76 5.42
C GLU A 101 -15.88 7.33 5.45
N ILE A 102 -15.13 7.26 4.35
CA ILE A 102 -13.80 7.86 4.24
C ILE A 102 -13.96 9.36 3.94
N THR A 103 -13.79 10.18 4.97
CA THR A 103 -14.03 11.64 4.90
C THR A 103 -12.83 12.46 5.35
N GLU A 104 -11.85 11.82 5.97
CA GLU A 104 -10.67 12.43 6.53
C GLU A 104 -9.75 12.95 5.41
N PRO A 105 -9.29 14.22 5.49
CA PRO A 105 -8.42 14.80 4.48
C PRO A 105 -7.15 14.00 4.25
N ASN A 106 -6.71 13.92 3.00
CA ASN A 106 -5.50 13.24 2.54
C ASN A 106 -5.43 11.72 2.80
N THR A 107 -6.47 11.10 3.34
CA THR A 107 -6.53 9.65 3.58
C THR A 107 -6.41 8.82 2.30
N LEU A 108 -6.82 9.38 1.17
CA LEU A 108 -6.67 8.76 -0.15
C LEU A 108 -5.72 9.57 -1.05
N SER A 109 -4.81 10.34 -0.44
CA SER A 109 -3.74 11.01 -1.17
C SER A 109 -2.71 10.01 -1.70
N ILE A 110 -1.99 10.40 -2.74
CA ILE A 110 -0.90 9.58 -3.30
C ILE A 110 0.20 9.38 -2.23
N ASP A 111 0.54 10.44 -1.50
CA ASP A 111 1.60 10.39 -0.49
C ASP A 111 1.24 9.45 0.66
N PHE A 112 -0.02 9.47 1.12
CA PHE A 112 -0.47 8.56 2.16
C PHE A 112 -0.49 7.10 1.68
N LEU A 113 -1.03 6.84 0.49
CA LEU A 113 -1.01 5.49 -0.09
C LEU A 113 0.42 4.95 -0.26
N SER A 114 1.34 5.80 -0.73
CA SER A 114 2.76 5.46 -0.88
C SER A 114 3.43 5.13 0.46
N TYR A 115 3.08 5.89 1.51
CA TYR A 115 3.54 5.61 2.87
C TYR A 115 3.07 4.23 3.37
N VAL A 116 1.79 3.91 3.20
CA VAL A 116 1.23 2.60 3.60
C VAL A 116 1.84 1.45 2.79
N GLU A 117 1.99 1.63 1.47
CA GLU A 117 2.62 0.66 0.57
C GLU A 117 4.08 0.39 0.94
N SER A 118 4.82 1.45 1.31
CA SER A 118 6.21 1.32 1.77
C SER A 118 6.32 0.51 3.07
N GLU A 119 5.36 0.64 3.98
CA GLU A 119 5.33 -0.15 5.20
C GLU A 119 5.02 -1.63 4.91
N VAL A 120 4.06 -1.92 4.03
CA VAL A 120 3.77 -3.29 3.60
C VAL A 120 5.03 -3.94 3.01
N LEU A 121 5.73 -3.22 2.12
CA LEU A 121 6.99 -3.70 1.53
C LEU A 121 8.07 -3.95 2.60
N ARG A 122 8.19 -3.08 3.60
CA ARG A 122 9.13 -3.25 4.72
C ARG A 122 8.81 -4.54 5.50
N LEU A 123 7.54 -4.82 5.76
CA LEU A 123 7.09 -6.04 6.45
C LEU A 123 7.36 -7.29 5.62
N GLU A 124 7.15 -7.25 4.31
CA GLU A 124 7.48 -8.35 3.39
C GLU A 124 8.98 -8.67 3.39
N GLN A 125 9.83 -7.63 3.35
CA GLN A 125 11.29 -7.80 3.45
C GLN A 125 11.71 -8.39 4.79
N LEU A 126 11.10 -7.93 5.89
CA LEU A 126 11.35 -8.46 7.22
C LEU A 126 10.95 -9.94 7.31
N LYS A 127 9.80 -10.31 6.75
CA LYS A 127 9.35 -11.70 6.63
C LYS A 127 10.36 -12.56 5.88
N ALA A 128 10.82 -12.12 4.71
CA ALA A 128 11.80 -12.85 3.91
C ALA A 128 13.12 -13.06 4.69
N SER A 129 13.60 -12.01 5.37
CA SER A 129 14.81 -12.07 6.20
C SER A 129 14.68 -13.07 7.35
N LYS A 130 13.60 -12.98 8.15
CA LYS A 130 13.37 -13.93 9.25
C LYS A 130 13.23 -15.37 8.76
N MET A 131 12.57 -15.59 7.63
CA MET A 131 12.42 -16.92 7.05
C MET A 131 13.78 -17.52 6.68
N LYS A 132 14.67 -16.73 6.06
CA LYS A 132 16.02 -17.13 5.71
C LYS A 132 16.80 -17.59 6.95
N ASP A 133 16.76 -16.80 8.03
CA ASP A 133 17.44 -17.13 9.29
C ASP A 133 16.89 -18.41 9.92
N LEU A 134 15.57 -18.60 9.88
CA LEU A 134 14.92 -19.81 10.41
C LEU A 134 15.36 -21.06 9.64
N VAL A 135 15.40 -20.98 8.30
CA VAL A 135 15.85 -22.09 7.44
C VAL A 135 17.30 -22.45 7.73
N ILE A 136 18.19 -21.47 7.84
CA ILE A 136 19.61 -21.69 8.18
C ILE A 136 19.72 -22.35 9.55
N LYS A 137 19.03 -21.83 10.55
CA LYS A 137 19.02 -22.40 11.90
C LYS A 137 18.54 -23.85 11.91
N LYS A 138 17.44 -24.16 11.21
CA LYS A 138 16.88 -25.52 11.13
C LYS A 138 17.81 -26.48 10.40
N LYS A 139 18.47 -26.06 9.32
CA LYS A 139 19.51 -26.85 8.63
C LYS A 139 20.67 -27.19 9.57
N THR A 140 21.17 -26.21 10.32
CA THR A 140 22.25 -26.41 11.29
C THR A 140 21.84 -27.35 12.42
N GLU A 141 20.64 -27.17 12.99
CA GLU A 141 20.10 -28.06 14.03
C GLU A 141 19.99 -29.51 13.51
N LEU A 142 19.46 -29.72 12.31
CA LEU A 142 19.32 -31.06 11.72
C LEU A 142 20.68 -31.74 11.52
N GLU A 143 21.64 -31.00 11.01
CA GLU A 143 23.00 -31.47 10.74
C GLU A 143 23.74 -31.83 12.04
N GLU A 144 23.53 -31.08 13.12
CA GLU A 144 24.00 -31.48 14.46
C GLU A 144 23.35 -32.76 14.98
N HIS A 145 22.04 -32.95 14.76
CA HIS A 145 21.36 -34.19 15.14
C HIS A 145 21.91 -35.38 14.34
N ARG A 146 22.16 -35.22 13.03
CA ARG A 146 22.77 -36.25 12.18
C ARG A 146 24.15 -36.65 12.70
N ARG A 147 24.98 -35.67 13.07
CA ARG A 147 26.30 -35.90 13.67
C ARG A 147 26.19 -36.70 14.97
N ARG A 148 25.29 -36.31 15.88
CA ARG A 148 25.06 -37.00 17.15
C ARG A 148 24.52 -38.43 16.97
N ALA A 149 23.69 -38.66 15.95
CA ALA A 149 23.10 -39.96 15.66
C ALA A 149 24.07 -40.91 14.92
N HIS A 150 25.32 -40.50 14.67
CA HIS A 150 26.28 -41.24 13.85
C HIS A 150 25.74 -41.64 12.46
N LEU A 151 24.78 -40.89 11.92
CA LEU A 151 24.20 -41.08 10.58
C LEU A 151 25.14 -40.59 9.45
N PHE A 152 26.45 -40.56 9.72
CA PHE A 152 27.49 -40.35 8.72
C PHE A 152 27.88 -41.70 8.12
N GLY A 153 26.89 -42.34 7.49
CA GLY A 153 27.09 -43.42 6.52
C GLY A 153 26.84 -42.86 5.13
N GLU A 154 27.91 -42.86 4.32
CA GLU A 154 27.98 -42.61 2.88
C GLU A 154 27.69 -41.17 2.39
N GLU A 155 28.79 -40.48 2.11
CA GLU A 155 28.94 -39.19 1.41
C GLU A 155 28.41 -39.20 -0.05
N GLY A 156 27.58 -40.17 -0.43
CA GLY A 156 27.05 -40.32 -1.80
C GLY A 156 25.72 -39.60 -2.06
N TYR A 157 24.94 -39.27 -1.03
CA TYR A 157 23.57 -38.72 -1.20
C TYR A 157 23.46 -37.22 -0.89
N ALA A 158 24.53 -36.57 -0.43
CA ALA A 158 24.52 -35.17 0.01
C ALA A 158 24.59 -34.15 -1.14
N ALA A 159 24.89 -34.58 -2.36
CA ALA A 159 25.06 -33.69 -3.51
C ALA A 159 23.75 -33.31 -4.22
N GLU A 160 22.61 -33.93 -3.89
CA GLU A 160 21.36 -33.74 -4.64
C GLU A 160 20.46 -32.59 -4.15
N PHE A 161 20.71 -32.02 -2.97
CA PHE A 161 20.01 -30.81 -2.54
C PHE A 161 20.84 -29.57 -2.87
N ARG A 162 20.98 -29.33 -4.19
CA ARG A 162 21.59 -28.13 -4.78
C ARG A 162 21.06 -26.86 -4.12
N ASP A 163 21.99 -25.95 -3.85
CA ASP A 163 21.81 -24.57 -3.37
C ASP A 163 20.90 -23.66 -4.24
N GLU A 164 20.22 -24.19 -5.25
CA GLU A 164 19.44 -23.41 -6.22
C GLU A 164 18.14 -22.81 -5.65
N ALA A 165 17.66 -23.27 -4.50
CA ALA A 165 16.42 -22.76 -3.91
C ALA A 165 16.60 -21.46 -3.11
N ILE A 166 17.84 -21.08 -2.77
CA ILE A 166 18.09 -19.90 -1.90
C ILE A 166 18.17 -18.60 -2.72
N GLU A 167 18.52 -18.67 -4.01
CA GLU A 167 18.52 -17.50 -4.91
C GLU A 167 17.13 -17.15 -5.48
N ALA A 168 16.12 -18.01 -5.31
CA ALA A 168 14.79 -17.81 -5.88
C ALA A 168 13.80 -17.04 -5.00
N VAL A 169 14.25 -16.43 -3.89
CA VAL A 169 13.40 -15.64 -2.96
C VAL A 169 13.73 -14.13 -3.07
N GLY A 170 14.14 -13.68 -4.26
CA GLY A 170 14.39 -12.27 -4.60
C GLY A 170 13.25 -11.65 -5.38
#